data_AF-A0A8K0DRR3-F1
#
_entry.id   AF-A0A8K0DRR3-F1
#
_cell.length_a   1.000
_cell.length_b   1.000
_cell.length_c   1.000
_cell.angle_alpha   90.00
_cell.angle_beta   90.00
_cell.angle_gamma   90.00
#
_symmetry.space_group_name_H-M   'P 1'
#
loop_
_entity.id
_entity.type
_entity.pdbx_description
1 polymer ?
#
loop_
_entity_poly.entity_id
_entity_poly.type
_entity_poly.pdbx_seq_one_letter_code
_entity_poly.pdbx_strand_id
1 'polypeptide(L)'
;MRTTIQRYHKHAREGQANKFEIEQHVQLLGHDLSSCSVEELQEIDSQLKRSLRRIVARKSQLFTEQIRQLKEKEKILLEENAMLSEKCGAKPSQPSVKETVAATLCSQGSLQDSEVETELMIGLPEIRC
;
A
#
# COMPACT_ATOMS: atom_id res chain seq x y z
N MET A 1 45.76 -27.08 13.43
CA MET A 1 45.85 -25.74 14.06
C MET A 1 45.42 -24.60 13.12
N ARG A 2 46.02 -24.43 11.94
CA ARG A 2 45.68 -23.34 10.99
C ARG A 2 44.19 -23.25 10.60
N THR A 3 43.55 -24.41 10.41
CA THR A 3 42.12 -24.52 10.04
C THR A 3 41.18 -24.15 11.18
N THR A 4 41.56 -24.39 12.42
CA THR A 4 40.78 -24.03 13.61
C THR A 4 40.75 -22.52 13.78
N ILE A 5 41.89 -21.85 13.65
CA ILE A 5 42.01 -20.38 13.72
C ILE A 5 41.17 -19.71 12.62
N GLN A 6 41.24 -20.21 11.37
CA GLN A 6 40.41 -19.71 10.28
C GLN A 6 38.90 -19.85 10.57
N ARG A 7 38.48 -20.96 11.18
CA ARG A 7 37.08 -21.19 11.54
C ARG A 7 36.59 -20.19 12.59
N TYR A 8 37.40 -19.91 13.61
CA TYR A 8 37.08 -18.89 14.61
C TYR A 8 36.95 -17.49 14.00
N HIS A 9 37.88 -17.07 13.13
CA HIS A 9 37.77 -15.77 12.44
C HIS A 9 36.55 -15.69 11.52
N LYS A 10 36.16 -16.80 10.88
CA LYS A 10 34.94 -16.84 10.07
C LYS A 10 33.70 -16.61 10.95
N HIS A 11 33.55 -17.37 12.03
CA HIS A 11 32.41 -17.21 12.94
C HIS A 11 32.37 -15.83 13.63
N ALA A 12 33.53 -15.26 13.98
CA ALA A 12 33.61 -13.92 14.54
C ALA A 12 33.12 -12.85 13.53
N ARG A 13 33.50 -12.97 12.25
CA ARG A 13 33.03 -12.06 11.18
C ARG A 13 31.54 -12.22 10.92
N GLU A 14 31.02 -13.44 10.87
CA GLU A 14 29.59 -13.71 10.71
C GLU A 14 28.78 -13.14 11.89
N GLY A 15 29.27 -13.30 13.12
CA GLY A 15 28.65 -12.70 14.31
C GLY A 15 28.60 -11.17 14.26
N GLN A 16 29.64 -10.52 13.72
CA GLN A 16 29.66 -9.07 13.53
C GLN A 16 28.70 -8.62 12.42
N ALA A 17 28.65 -9.35 11.29
CA ALA A 17 27.74 -9.03 10.18
C ALA A 17 26.27 -9.12 10.62
N ASN A 18 25.88 -10.21 11.28
CA ASN A 18 24.51 -10.37 11.77
C ASN A 18 24.14 -9.29 12.80
N LYS A 19 25.07 -8.90 13.67
CA LYS A 19 24.85 -7.82 14.64
C LYS A 19 24.55 -6.49 13.92
N PHE A 20 25.35 -6.15 12.91
CA PHE A 20 25.15 -4.93 12.13
C PHE A 20 23.82 -4.93 11.36
N GLU A 21 23.42 -6.07 10.78
CA GLU A 21 22.13 -6.20 10.09
C GLU A 21 20.94 -5.99 11.05
N ILE A 22 21.03 -6.51 12.27
CA ILE A 22 20.00 -6.30 13.31
C ILE A 22 19.92 -4.83 13.70
N GLU A 23 21.06 -4.17 13.95
CA GLU A 23 21.12 -2.75 14.30
C GLU A 23 20.51 -1.89 13.18
N GLN A 24 20.86 -2.16 11.92
CA GLN A 24 20.28 -1.45 10.78
C GLN A 24 18.77 -1.67 10.67
N HIS A 25 18.29 -2.89 10.90
CA HIS A 25 16.85 -3.18 10.87
C HIS A 25 16.09 -2.43 11.98
N VAL A 26 16.63 -2.38 13.19
CA VAL A 26 16.06 -1.64 14.33
C VAL A 26 15.99 -0.13 14.02
N GLN A 27 17.03 0.43 13.41
CA GLN A 27 17.06 1.83 12.98
C GLN A 27 16.05 2.12 11.86
N LEU A 28 15.89 1.23 10.89
CA LEU A 28 14.86 1.36 9.84
C LEU A 28 13.43 1.34 10.39
N LEU A 29 13.22 0.72 11.56
CA LEU A 29 11.95 0.76 12.29
C LEU A 29 11.78 2.02 13.15
N GLY A 30 12.78 2.89 13.20
CA GLY A 30 12.75 4.14 13.96
C GLY A 30 13.22 4.02 15.40
N HIS A 31 13.89 2.93 15.78
CA HIS A 31 14.42 2.71 17.12
C HIS A 31 15.93 3.03 17.19
N ASP A 32 16.43 3.37 18.38
CA ASP A 32 17.85 3.62 18.68
C ASP A 32 18.57 4.65 17.77
N LEU A 33 17.80 5.58 17.20
CA LEU A 33 18.27 6.62 16.27
C LEU A 33 19.20 7.66 16.90
N SER A 34 19.28 7.76 18.23
CA SER A 34 20.17 8.70 18.92
C SER A 34 21.65 8.43 18.66
N SER A 35 21.98 7.23 18.18
CA SER A 35 23.32 6.81 17.81
C SER A 35 23.68 7.13 16.35
N CYS A 36 22.68 7.49 15.52
CA CYS A 36 22.87 7.77 14.10
C CYS A 36 23.39 9.20 13.89
N SER A 37 24.30 9.33 12.94
CA SER A 37 24.70 10.61 12.35
C SER A 37 23.59 11.20 11.48
N VAL A 38 23.71 12.49 11.13
CA VAL A 38 22.75 13.18 10.27
C VAL A 38 22.69 12.54 8.89
N GLU A 39 23.85 12.15 8.35
CA GLU A 39 23.98 11.48 7.06
C GLU A 39 23.29 10.10 7.06
N GLU A 40 23.46 9.31 8.13
CA GLU A 40 22.79 8.02 8.28
C GLU A 40 21.26 8.17 8.38
N LEU A 41 20.79 9.19 9.11
CA LEU A 41 19.35 9.49 9.19
C LEU A 41 18.77 9.91 7.83
N GLN A 42 19.52 10.68 7.02
CA GLN A 42 19.11 11.05 5.66
C GLN A 42 19.02 9.85 4.73
N GLU A 43 19.94 8.89 4.86
CA GLU A 43 19.89 7.64 4.07
C GLU A 43 18.69 6.78 4.49
N ILE A 44 18.45 6.62 5.80
CA ILE A 44 17.27 5.90 6.33
C ILE A 44 15.97 6.51 5.78
N ASP A 45 15.83 7.83 5.87
CA ASP A 45 14.66 8.55 5.33
C ASP A 45 14.50 8.33 3.82
N SER A 46 15.59 8.42 3.06
CA SER A 46 15.59 8.20 1.61
C SER A 46 15.18 6.77 1.25
N GLN A 47 15.69 5.78 1.99
CA GLN A 47 15.37 4.37 1.81
C GLN A 47 13.89 4.08 2.13
N LEU A 48 13.37 4.64 3.23
CA LEU A 48 11.97 4.52 3.62
C LEU A 48 11.05 5.19 2.60
N LYS A 49 11.35 6.42 2.16
CA LYS A 49 10.58 7.11 1.12
C LYS A 49 10.54 6.31 -0.18
N ARG A 50 11.68 5.78 -0.64
CA ARG A 50 11.75 4.98 -1.87
C ARG A 50 10.94 3.69 -1.75
N SER A 51 11.08 2.96 -0.65
CA SER A 51 10.36 1.70 -0.44
C SER A 51 8.86 1.91 -0.30
N LEU A 52 8.44 2.95 0.43
CA LEU A 52 7.03 3.33 0.57
C LEU A 52 6.40 3.68 -0.78
N ARG A 53 7.06 4.52 -1.60
CA ARG A 53 6.58 4.84 -2.96
C ARG A 53 6.35 3.58 -3.79
N ARG A 54 7.26 2.61 -3.71
CA ARG A 54 7.12 1.31 -4.41
C ARG A 54 5.93 0.51 -3.91
N ILE A 55 5.73 0.44 -2.59
CA ILE A 55 4.62 -0.28 -1.97
C ILE A 55 3.29 0.33 -2.39
N VAL A 56 3.17 1.66 -2.29
CA VAL A 56 1.96 2.40 -2.66
C VAL A 56 1.65 2.19 -4.15
N ALA A 57 2.62 2.42 -5.04
CA ALA A 57 2.41 2.23 -6.48
C ALA A 57 1.93 0.81 -6.82
N ARG A 58 2.53 -0.21 -6.20
CA ARG A 58 2.13 -1.61 -6.41
C ARG A 58 0.73 -1.90 -5.88
N LYS A 59 0.39 -1.40 -4.68
CA LYS A 59 -0.95 -1.56 -4.10
C LYS A 59 -2.00 -0.90 -4.98
N SER A 60 -1.75 0.33 -5.43
CA SER A 60 -2.66 1.06 -6.32
C SER A 60 -2.86 0.35 -7.65
N GLN A 61 -1.80 -0.16 -8.26
CA GLN A 61 -1.90 -0.94 -9.50
C GLN A 61 -2.76 -2.20 -9.30
N LEU A 62 -2.51 -2.96 -8.23
CA LEU A 62 -3.25 -4.19 -7.94
C LEU A 62 -4.74 -3.92 -7.71
N PHE A 63 -5.06 -2.90 -6.90
CA PHE A 63 -6.46 -2.55 -6.63
C PHE A 63 -7.17 -2.00 -7.87
N THR A 64 -6.48 -1.22 -8.69
CA THR A 64 -7.03 -0.74 -9.97
C THR A 64 -7.42 -1.91 -10.87
N GLU A 65 -6.54 -2.91 -10.96
CA GLU A 65 -6.81 -4.12 -11.75
C GLU A 65 -7.95 -4.96 -11.17
N GLN A 66 -8.02 -5.13 -9.85
CA GLN A 66 -9.14 -5.83 -9.20
C GLN A 66 -10.48 -5.13 -9.42
N ILE A 67 -10.52 -3.80 -9.29
CA ILE A 67 -11.72 -3.00 -9.55
C ILE A 67 -12.15 -3.17 -11.01
N ARG A 68 -11.20 -3.13 -11.95
CA ARG A 68 -11.48 -3.33 -13.37
C ARG A 68 -12.09 -4.71 -13.65
N GLN A 69 -11.53 -5.77 -13.07
CA GLN A 69 -12.04 -7.13 -13.23
C GLN A 69 -13.45 -7.28 -12.64
N LEU A 70 -13.71 -6.68 -11.48
CA LEU A 70 -15.03 -6.71 -10.85
C LEU A 70 -16.07 -5.97 -11.70
N LYS A 71 -15.74 -4.80 -12.25
CA LYS A 71 -16.64 -4.05 -13.15
C LYS A 71 -16.98 -4.83 -14.42
N GLU A 72 -16.01 -5.52 -15.01
CA GLU A 72 -16.28 -6.36 -16.19
C GLU A 72 -17.19 -7.55 -15.82
N LYS A 73 -16.95 -8.18 -14.67
CA LYS A 73 -17.79 -9.27 -14.20
C LYS A 73 -19.22 -8.81 -13.90
N GLU A 74 -19.37 -7.65 -13.28
CA GLU A 74 -20.67 -7.02 -13.03
C GLU A 74 -21.43 -6.80 -14.35
N LYS A 75 -20.76 -6.24 -15.36
CA LYS A 75 -21.33 -6.03 -16.69
C LYS A 75 -21.82 -7.34 -17.32
N ILE A 76 -20.98 -8.38 -17.35
CA ILE A 76 -21.33 -9.69 -17.91
C ILE A 76 -22.56 -10.29 -17.19
N LEU A 77 -22.58 -10.22 -15.86
CA LEU A 77 -23.69 -10.74 -15.06
C LEU A 77 -24.99 -9.95 -15.27
N LEU A 78 -24.91 -8.63 -15.47
CA LEU A 78 -26.06 -7.80 -15.80
C LEU A 78 -26.64 -8.17 -17.17
N GLU A 79 -25.77 -8.37 -18.17
CA GLU A 79 -26.18 -8.82 -19.51
C GLU A 79 -26.82 -10.23 -19.46
N GLU A 80 -26.22 -11.18 -18.75
CA GLU A 80 -26.76 -12.53 -18.57
C GLU A 80 -28.11 -12.52 -17.85
N ASN A 81 -28.24 -11.75 -16.76
CA ASN A 81 -29.50 -11.61 -16.04
C ASN A 81 -30.59 -10.97 -16.91
N ALA A 82 -30.26 -9.99 -17.74
CA ALA A 82 -31.20 -9.39 -18.67
C ALA A 82 -31.74 -10.44 -19.66
N MET A 83 -30.86 -11.23 -20.29
CA MET A 83 -31.26 -12.30 -21.21
C MET A 83 -32.12 -13.38 -20.52
N LEU A 84 -31.77 -13.78 -19.30
CA LEU A 84 -32.54 -14.77 -18.54
C LEU A 84 -33.91 -14.22 -18.13
N SER A 85 -34.00 -12.95 -17.75
CA SER A 85 -35.27 -12.32 -17.36
C SER A 85 -36.27 -12.28 -18.52
N GLU A 86 -35.78 -11.96 -19.73
CA GLU A 86 -36.57 -12.00 -20.96
C GLU A 86 -37.08 -13.42 -21.24
N LYS A 87 -36.21 -14.42 -21.13
CA LYS A 87 -36.56 -15.83 -21.38
C LYS A 87 -37.57 -16.40 -20.37
N CYS A 88 -37.50 -15.97 -19.11
CA CYS A 88 -38.33 -16.48 -18.03
C CYS A 88 -39.65 -15.71 -17.84
N GLY A 89 -39.92 -14.66 -18.63
CA GLY A 89 -41.10 -13.82 -18.47
C GLY A 89 -41.17 -13.07 -17.12
N ALA A 90 -40.07 -13.08 -16.36
CA ALA A 90 -39.94 -12.33 -15.13
C ALA A 90 -39.58 -10.89 -15.50
N LYS A 91 -40.34 -9.90 -15.00
CA LYS A 91 -40.00 -8.48 -15.19
C LYS A 91 -38.54 -8.27 -14.76
N PRO A 92 -37.74 -7.49 -15.52
CA PRO A 92 -36.38 -7.19 -15.10
C PRO A 92 -36.44 -6.53 -13.73
N SER A 93 -35.93 -7.22 -12.71
CA SER A 93 -35.69 -6.60 -11.42
C SER A 93 -34.65 -5.52 -11.68
N GLN A 94 -35.11 -4.28 -11.78
CA GLN A 94 -34.24 -3.12 -11.88
C GLN A 94 -33.18 -3.27 -10.79
N PRO A 95 -31.88 -3.17 -11.10
CA PRO A 95 -30.92 -2.90 -10.06
C PRO A 95 -31.40 -1.59 -9.44
N SER A 96 -31.86 -1.61 -8.20
CA SER A 96 -32.10 -0.38 -7.46
C SER A 96 -30.73 0.25 -7.26
N VAL A 97 -30.38 1.09 -8.22
CA VAL A 97 -29.23 1.97 -8.20
C VAL A 97 -29.39 2.84 -6.95
N LYS A 98 -28.79 2.42 -5.83
CA LYS A 98 -28.44 3.33 -4.73
C LYS A 98 -27.14 4.06 -5.09
N GLU A 99 -27.07 4.55 -6.32
CA GLU A 99 -26.03 5.44 -6.83
C GLU A 99 -26.66 6.83 -6.87
N THR A 100 -26.81 7.46 -5.71
CA THR A 100 -27.27 8.86 -5.63
C THR A 100 -26.64 9.61 -4.46
N VAL A 101 -25.37 9.34 -4.16
CA VAL A 101 -24.62 10.19 -3.20
C VAL A 101 -23.22 10.59 -3.68
N ALA A 102 -22.59 9.87 -4.62
CA ALA A 102 -21.21 10.20 -5.01
C ALA A 102 -21.09 11.15 -6.22
N ALA A 103 -22.02 11.12 -7.18
CA ALA A 103 -21.84 11.84 -8.46
C ALA A 103 -22.22 13.34 -8.43
N THR A 104 -23.08 13.77 -7.49
CA THR A 104 -23.56 15.17 -7.44
C THR A 104 -22.56 16.13 -6.79
N LEU A 105 -21.56 15.66 -6.05
CA LEU A 105 -20.58 16.54 -5.40
C LEU A 105 -19.41 16.97 -6.31
N CYS A 106 -19.28 16.40 -7.51
CA CYS A 106 -18.12 16.65 -8.37
C CYS A 106 -18.32 17.69 -9.49
N SER A 107 -19.43 18.44 -9.50
CA SER A 107 -19.70 19.45 -10.56
C SER A 107 -19.62 20.91 -10.10
N GLN A 108 -19.17 21.20 -8.88
CA GLN A 108 -19.00 22.58 -8.42
C GLN A 108 -17.71 22.72 -7.59
N GLY A 109 -16.59 22.88 -8.29
CA GLY A 109 -15.29 23.17 -7.69
C GLY A 109 -14.27 23.41 -8.79
N SER A 110 -14.00 24.68 -9.07
CA SER A 110 -13.05 25.21 -10.06
C SER A 110 -11.75 24.42 -10.14
N LEU A 111 -11.31 24.12 -11.38
CA LEU A 111 -9.92 23.83 -11.71
C LEU A 111 -9.02 24.95 -11.15
N GLN A 112 -8.30 24.64 -10.08
CA GLN A 112 -7.03 25.29 -9.75
C GLN A 112 -6.06 24.15 -9.48
N ASP A 113 -4.97 24.09 -10.25
CA ASP A 113 -3.80 23.28 -9.94
C ASP A 113 -3.25 23.77 -8.58
N SER A 114 -3.74 23.21 -7.50
CA SER A 114 -3.04 23.21 -6.22
C SER A 114 -2.74 21.76 -5.89
N GLU A 115 -1.45 21.46 -5.79
CA GLU A 115 -0.86 20.26 -5.22
C GLU A 115 -1.74 19.72 -4.08
N VAL A 116 -2.48 18.64 -4.38
CA VAL A 116 -3.31 17.98 -3.38
C VAL A 116 -2.35 17.21 -2.49
N GLU A 117 -1.91 17.85 -1.41
CA GLU A 117 -1.30 17.16 -0.29
C GLU A 117 -2.33 16.15 0.20
N THR A 118 -2.17 14.89 -0.23
CA THR A 118 -2.93 13.80 0.38
C THR A 118 -2.49 13.76 1.83
N GLU A 119 -3.32 14.28 2.73
CA GLU A 119 -3.25 14.01 4.17
C GLU A 119 -3.49 12.51 4.39
N LEU A 120 -2.50 11.71 4.00
CA LEU A 120 -2.32 10.35 4.46
C LEU A 120 -1.93 10.48 5.93
N MET A 121 -2.93 10.53 6.80
CA MET A 121 -2.74 10.41 8.24
C MET A 121 -2.13 9.03 8.54
N ILE A 122 -0.81 9.00 8.68
CA ILE A 122 -0.09 7.87 9.28
C ILE A 122 -0.20 8.05 10.80
N GLY A 123 -1.39 7.83 11.35
CA GLY A 123 -1.66 7.93 12.78
C GLY A 123 -2.80 7.01 13.19
N LEU A 124 -2.72 6.42 14.41
CA LEU A 124 -3.82 5.64 14.96
C LEU A 124 -5.10 6.50 15.02
N PRO A 125 -6.27 5.96 14.68
CA PRO A 125 -7.53 6.71 14.74
C PRO A 125 -7.79 7.17 16.19
N GLU A 126 -8.27 8.41 16.35
CA GLU A 126 -8.75 8.92 17.63
C GLU A 126 -9.86 8.01 18.16
N ILE A 127 -9.55 7.26 19.23
CA ILE A 127 -10.55 6.56 20.02
C ILE A 127 -11.23 7.63 20.87
N ARG A 128 -12.45 8.05 20.48
CA ARG A 128 -13.28 8.84 21.38
C ARG A 128 -13.83 7.91 22.46
N CYS A 129 -13.29 8.02 23.67
CA CYS A 129 -13.94 7.60 24.92
C CYS A 129 -13.80 8.73 25.94
#